data_AF-A0A534WG75-F1
#
_entry.id   AF-A0A534WG75-F1
#
_cell.length_a   1.000
_cell.length_b   1.000
_cell.length_c   1.000
_cell.angle_alpha   90.00
_cell.angle_beta   90.00
_cell.angle_gamma   90.00
#
_symmetry.space_group_name_H-M   'P 1'
#
loop_
_entity.id
_entity.type
_entity.pdbx_description
1 polymer ?
#
loop_
_entity_poly.entity_id
_entity_poly.type
_entity_poly.pdbx_seq_one_letter_code
_entity_poly.pdbx_strand_id
1 'polypeptide(L)'
;MRAIALAPEIGSRRWISARAARVDGRLVDVTSTMSGRIDRILVAEGEPVEKGARLVELDHGVSGSTPDRVAILAPTRGRVLTRHLMPGDRASYGQIVLTLVEDDDVWVIACFDAADFERIGIGQSAVVKSGGRLVAAKVCALGPDDLTAVLDFVLRPVALRPGMITCALVIAS
;
A
#
# COMPACT_ATOMS: atom_id res chain seq x y z
N MET A 1 18.63 -28.61 0.91
CA MET A 1 18.26 -27.19 1.11
C MET A 1 16.95 -27.16 1.89
N ARG A 2 16.99 -26.75 3.18
CA ARG A 2 15.83 -26.80 4.07
C ARG A 2 14.98 -25.55 3.88
N ALA A 3 13.77 -25.70 3.35
CA ALA A 3 12.73 -24.68 3.45
C ALA A 3 12.27 -24.64 4.92
N ILE A 4 12.58 -23.55 5.63
CA ILE A 4 11.99 -23.27 6.94
C ILE A 4 10.60 -22.71 6.68
N ALA A 5 9.62 -23.61 6.54
CA ALA A 5 8.21 -23.28 6.62
C ALA A 5 7.83 -23.16 8.09
N LEU A 6 8.04 -21.98 8.68
CA LEU A 6 7.44 -21.62 9.97
C LEU A 6 6.00 -21.14 9.70
N ALA A 7 5.10 -22.08 9.42
CA ALA A 7 3.70 -21.86 9.73
C ALA A 7 3.55 -22.06 11.25
N PRO A 8 3.14 -21.04 12.04
CA PRO A 8 2.99 -21.22 13.48
C PRO A 8 1.80 -22.14 13.73
N GLU A 9 1.99 -23.18 14.55
CA GLU A 9 0.88 -23.93 15.11
C GLU A 9 0.08 -23.00 16.02
N ILE A 10 -1.20 -22.84 15.70
CA ILE A 10 -2.18 -21.87 16.23
C ILE A 10 -2.50 -22.09 17.73
N GLY A 11 -1.75 -22.95 18.44
CA GLY A 11 -2.03 -23.33 19.84
C GLY A 11 -0.87 -23.18 20.83
N SER A 12 0.33 -22.72 20.43
CA SER A 12 1.43 -22.55 21.40
C SER A 12 1.36 -21.17 22.07
N ARG A 13 1.46 -21.15 23.41
CA ARG A 13 1.43 -20.01 24.37
C ARG A 13 2.31 -18.77 24.05
N ARG A 14 2.93 -18.72 22.87
CA ARG A 14 3.99 -17.78 22.48
C ARG A 14 3.55 -16.78 21.41
N TRP A 15 2.37 -16.93 20.78
CA TRP A 15 1.89 -16.00 19.76
C TRP A 15 0.67 -15.21 20.24
N ILE A 16 0.70 -13.90 20.03
CA ILE A 16 -0.37 -12.97 20.31
C ILE A 16 -1.04 -12.62 18.97
N SER A 17 -2.34 -12.85 18.85
CA SER A 17 -3.08 -12.55 17.63
C SER A 17 -3.65 -11.15 17.70
N ALA A 18 -3.49 -10.38 16.63
CA ALA A 18 -4.19 -9.12 16.49
C ALA A 18 -5.70 -9.36 16.35
N ARG A 19 -6.51 -8.53 17.00
CA ARG A 19 -7.97 -8.50 16.84
C ARG A 19 -8.37 -7.97 15.47
N ALA A 20 -7.61 -6.99 14.98
CA ALA A 20 -7.73 -6.45 13.64
C ALA A 20 -6.34 -6.08 13.14
N ALA A 21 -6.09 -6.28 11.86
CA ALA A 21 -4.87 -5.78 11.23
C ALA A 21 -5.19 -5.27 9.83
N ARG A 22 -4.69 -4.07 9.52
CA ARG A 22 -4.89 -3.40 8.24
C ARG A 22 -3.55 -3.01 7.64
N VAL A 23 -3.39 -3.27 6.35
CA VAL A 23 -2.25 -2.78 5.58
C VAL A 23 -2.45 -1.29 5.32
N ASP A 24 -1.44 -0.51 5.66
CA ASP A 24 -1.34 0.90 5.34
C ASP A 24 -0.08 1.13 4.48
N GLY A 25 0.11 2.34 4.00
CA GLY A 25 1.29 2.65 3.23
C GLY A 25 1.43 4.11 2.87
N ARG A 26 2.56 4.45 2.29
CA ARG A 26 2.85 5.81 1.87
C ARG A 26 2.20 6.11 0.52
N LEU A 27 1.07 6.79 0.56
CA LEU A 27 0.30 7.13 -0.63
C LEU A 27 0.72 8.46 -1.23
N VAL A 28 0.80 8.52 -2.56
CA VAL A 28 1.04 9.73 -3.34
C VAL A 28 -0.04 9.86 -4.40
N ASP A 29 -0.84 10.92 -4.29
CA ASP A 29 -1.87 11.23 -5.28
C ASP A 29 -1.26 11.96 -6.48
N VAL A 30 -1.53 11.43 -7.67
CA VAL A 30 -1.13 12.05 -8.92
C VAL A 30 -2.31 12.85 -9.44
N THR A 31 -2.16 14.17 -9.40
CA THR A 31 -3.20 15.12 -9.82
C THR A 31 -2.99 15.61 -11.23
N SER A 32 -4.08 16.00 -11.89
CA SER A 32 -4.02 16.60 -13.21
C SER A 32 -3.50 18.03 -13.11
N THR A 33 -2.42 18.35 -13.82
CA THR A 33 -1.86 19.71 -13.87
C THR A 33 -2.62 20.63 -14.82
N MET A 34 -3.53 20.10 -15.64
CA MET A 34 -4.41 20.85 -16.53
C MET A 34 -5.78 20.18 -16.67
N SER A 35 -6.79 20.93 -17.11
CA SER A 35 -8.10 20.37 -17.43
C SER A 35 -8.12 19.78 -18.84
N GLY A 36 -8.68 18.61 -19.05
CA GLY A 36 -8.80 18.02 -20.39
C GLY A 36 -9.39 16.62 -20.37
N ARG A 37 -9.45 15.98 -21.54
CA ARG A 37 -10.01 14.63 -21.66
C ARG A 37 -8.90 13.59 -21.56
N ILE A 38 -9.09 12.56 -20.74
CA ILE A 38 -8.18 11.42 -20.71
C ILE A 38 -8.28 10.68 -22.03
N ASP A 39 -7.23 10.72 -22.86
CA ASP A 39 -7.15 9.92 -24.09
C ASP A 39 -6.87 8.47 -23.71
N ARG A 40 -5.79 8.25 -22.95
CA ARG A 40 -5.31 6.92 -22.59
C ARG A 40 -4.64 6.91 -21.22
N ILE A 41 -4.78 5.78 -20.52
CA ILE A 41 -4.01 5.48 -19.32
C ILE A 41 -2.99 4.40 -19.71
N LEU A 42 -1.72 4.70 -19.47
CA LEU A 42 -0.59 3.88 -19.91
C LEU A 42 -0.20 2.81 -18.88
N VAL A 43 -0.79 2.84 -17.70
CA VAL A 43 -0.46 1.97 -16.56
C VAL A 43 -1.68 1.23 -16.00
N ALA A 44 -1.46 0.04 -15.48
CA ALA A 44 -2.46 -0.77 -14.79
C ALA A 44 -2.32 -0.70 -13.26
N GLU A 45 -3.41 -1.00 -12.55
CA GLU A 45 -3.36 -1.11 -11.08
C GLU A 45 -2.48 -2.28 -10.64
N GLY A 46 -1.52 -2.01 -9.76
CA GLY A 46 -0.49 -2.96 -9.33
C GLY A 46 0.79 -2.90 -10.14
N GLU A 47 0.82 -2.12 -11.22
CA GLU A 47 2.00 -1.95 -12.05
C GLU A 47 3.04 -1.09 -11.32
N PRO A 48 4.32 -1.51 -11.28
CA PRO A 48 5.40 -0.66 -10.78
C PRO A 48 5.73 0.44 -11.79
N VAL A 49 6.03 1.63 -11.31
CA VAL A 49 6.38 2.81 -12.10
C VAL A 49 7.62 3.49 -11.53
N GLU A 50 8.47 4.00 -12.42
CA GLU A 50 9.62 4.82 -12.04
C GLU A 50 9.25 6.30 -12.01
N LYS A 51 10.01 7.10 -11.25
CA LYS A 51 9.85 8.56 -11.25
C LYS A 51 10.02 9.09 -12.68
N GLY A 52 9.09 9.93 -13.12
CA GLY A 52 9.06 10.50 -14.47
C GLY A 52 8.43 9.59 -15.53
N ALA A 53 8.00 8.37 -15.18
CA ALA A 53 7.27 7.51 -16.11
C ALA A 53 5.96 8.18 -16.56
N ARG A 54 5.58 7.96 -17.82
CA ARG A 54 4.33 8.50 -18.37
C ARG A 54 3.17 7.63 -17.87
N LEU A 55 2.23 8.24 -17.15
CA LEU A 55 1.12 7.53 -16.54
C LEU A 55 -0.15 7.65 -17.36
N VAL A 56 -0.45 8.86 -17.81
CA VAL A 56 -1.70 9.21 -18.48
C VAL A 56 -1.42 10.19 -19.61
N GLU A 57 -2.10 10.02 -20.72
CA GLU A 57 -2.18 11.00 -21.80
C GLU A 57 -3.52 11.71 -21.75
N LEU A 58 -3.47 13.03 -21.69
CA LEU A 58 -4.61 13.93 -21.65
C LEU A 58 -4.59 14.81 -22.91
N ASP A 59 -5.76 15.02 -23.51
CA ASP A 59 -5.96 15.98 -24.60
C ASP A 59 -6.53 17.27 -24.01
N HIS A 60 -5.76 18.35 -24.14
CA HIS A 60 -6.09 19.70 -23.70
C HIS A 60 -6.61 20.58 -24.86
N GLY A 61 -6.82 20.02 -26.05
CA GLY A 61 -7.23 20.77 -27.23
C GLY A 61 -8.58 21.47 -27.09
N VAL A 62 -8.69 22.64 -27.72
CA VAL A 62 -9.97 23.32 -27.92
C VAL A 62 -10.76 22.56 -28.99
N SER A 63 -12.07 22.36 -28.79
CA SER A 63 -12.92 21.62 -29.72
C SER A 63 -12.81 22.20 -31.14
N GLY A 64 -12.33 21.40 -32.11
CA GLY A 64 -12.13 21.81 -33.50
C GLY A 64 -10.68 22.16 -33.89
N SER A 65 -9.71 21.99 -32.97
CA SER A 65 -8.27 22.17 -33.24
C SER A 65 -7.50 20.84 -33.26
N THR A 66 -6.23 20.86 -33.66
CA THR A 66 -5.32 19.71 -33.54
C THR A 66 -5.16 19.31 -32.08
N PRO A 67 -5.24 18.00 -31.74
CA PRO A 67 -5.15 17.53 -30.36
C PRO A 67 -3.82 17.95 -29.72
N ASP A 68 -3.89 18.51 -28.52
CA ASP A 68 -2.73 18.93 -27.73
C ASP A 68 -2.52 17.92 -26.59
N ARG A 69 -1.65 16.94 -26.84
CA ARG A 69 -1.43 15.80 -25.94
C ARG A 69 -0.42 16.15 -24.87
N VAL A 70 -0.86 16.13 -23.62
CA VAL A 70 -0.01 16.33 -22.45
C VAL A 70 0.07 15.04 -21.64
N ALA A 71 1.28 14.68 -21.24
CA ALA A 71 1.52 13.52 -20.40
C ALA A 71 1.56 13.91 -18.92
N ILE A 72 0.80 13.20 -18.10
CA ILE A 72 0.95 13.23 -16.64
C ILE A 72 2.04 12.23 -16.27
N LEU A 73 3.06 12.70 -15.55
CA LEU A 73 4.22 11.90 -15.17
C LEU A 73 4.14 11.45 -13.72
N ALA A 74 4.78 10.31 -13.42
CA ALA A 74 4.92 9.82 -12.05
C ALA A 74 5.81 10.76 -11.22
N PRO A 75 5.32 11.33 -10.11
CA PRO A 75 6.12 12.22 -9.27
C PRO A 75 7.23 11.48 -8.50
N THR A 76 7.01 10.20 -8.20
CA THR A 76 7.88 9.31 -7.42
C THR A 76 7.90 7.93 -8.08
N ARG A 77 8.88 7.10 -7.70
CA ARG A 77 8.82 5.67 -8.03
C ARG A 77 7.82 5.00 -7.07
N GLY A 78 7.18 3.94 -7.52
CA GLY A 78 6.18 3.25 -6.68
C GLY A 78 5.32 2.28 -7.47
N ARG A 79 4.15 1.98 -6.94
CA ARG A 79 3.18 1.09 -7.57
C ARG A 79 1.82 1.73 -7.66
N VAL A 80 1.14 1.56 -8.80
CA VAL A 80 -0.20 2.09 -8.99
C VAL A 80 -1.17 1.38 -8.04
N LEU A 81 -1.76 2.12 -7.11
CA LEU A 81 -2.76 1.59 -6.18
C LEU A 81 -4.11 1.50 -6.88
N THR A 82 -4.63 2.66 -7.30
CA THR A 82 -5.98 2.85 -7.83
C THR A 82 -5.96 3.90 -8.93
N ARG A 83 -6.75 3.68 -9.98
CA ARG A 83 -7.05 4.70 -10.99
C ARG A 83 -8.41 5.33 -10.68
N HIS A 84 -8.45 6.64 -10.51
CA HIS A 84 -9.69 7.38 -10.21
C HIS A 84 -10.41 7.85 -11.47
N LEU A 85 -9.66 8.03 -12.56
CA LEU A 85 -10.18 8.34 -13.88
C LEU A 85 -9.91 7.21 -14.87
N MET A 86 -10.73 7.14 -15.91
CA MET A 86 -10.67 6.19 -17.01
C MET A 86 -10.54 6.91 -18.36
N PRO A 87 -10.09 6.22 -19.42
CA PRO A 87 -10.11 6.77 -20.78
C PRO A 87 -11.51 7.27 -21.15
N GLY A 88 -11.58 8.50 -21.65
CA GLY A 88 -12.81 9.19 -21.99
C GLY A 88 -13.29 10.20 -20.95
N ASP A 89 -12.85 10.08 -19.69
CA ASP A 89 -13.22 11.01 -18.62
C ASP A 89 -12.63 12.40 -18.82
N ARG A 90 -13.25 13.40 -18.19
CA ARG A 90 -12.68 14.75 -18.09
C ARG A 90 -11.97 14.92 -16.75
N ALA A 91 -10.67 15.18 -16.80
CA ALA A 91 -9.90 15.62 -15.66
C ALA A 91 -10.01 17.15 -15.52
N SER A 92 -10.20 17.61 -14.30
CA SER A 92 -10.07 19.03 -13.94
C SER A 92 -8.69 19.31 -13.35
N TYR A 93 -8.22 20.55 -13.42
CA TYR A 93 -7.01 20.98 -12.71
C TYR A 93 -7.07 20.60 -11.23
N GLY A 94 -6.00 19.98 -10.71
CA GLY A 94 -5.87 19.53 -9.32
C GLY A 94 -6.65 18.26 -8.98
N GLN A 95 -7.48 17.73 -9.89
CA GLN A 95 -8.22 16.49 -9.65
C GLN A 95 -7.27 15.30 -9.63
N ILE A 96 -7.46 14.39 -8.67
CA ILE A 96 -6.70 13.15 -8.56
C ILE A 96 -7.07 12.24 -9.75
N VAL A 97 -6.05 11.81 -10.49
CA VAL A 97 -6.20 10.92 -11.65
C VAL A 97 -5.91 9.47 -11.25
N LEU A 98 -4.87 9.25 -10.46
CA LEU A 98 -4.52 7.96 -9.88
C LEU A 98 -3.76 8.15 -8.57
N THR A 99 -3.68 7.10 -7.76
CA THR A 99 -2.89 7.07 -6.52
C THR A 99 -1.77 6.03 -6.65
N LEU A 100 -0.57 6.39 -6.21
CA LEU A 100 0.59 5.50 -6.11
C LEU A 100 0.86 5.13 -4.65
N VAL A 101 1.41 3.94 -4.43
CA VAL A 101 2.15 3.60 -3.21
C VAL A 101 3.63 3.93 -3.48
N GLU A 102 4.17 4.95 -2.83
CA GLU A 102 5.56 5.37 -2.97
C GLU A 102 6.49 4.25 -2.50
N ASP A 103 7.51 3.93 -3.29
CA ASP A 103 8.58 2.97 -2.93
C ASP A 103 8.15 1.54 -2.56
N ASP A 104 6.89 1.16 -2.83
CA ASP A 104 6.27 -0.04 -2.25
C ASP A 104 6.34 -0.04 -0.70
N ASP A 105 6.34 1.15 -0.09
CA ASP A 105 6.44 1.37 1.35
C ASP A 105 5.08 1.14 2.01
N VAL A 106 4.91 -0.09 2.52
CA VAL A 106 3.69 -0.55 3.19
C VAL A 106 4.03 -1.16 4.53
N TRP A 107 3.14 -0.96 5.49
CA TRP A 107 3.24 -1.53 6.84
C TRP A 107 1.87 -2.04 7.28
N VAL A 108 1.81 -2.69 8.43
CA VAL A 108 0.55 -3.15 9.03
C VAL A 108 0.32 -2.43 10.34
N ILE A 109 -0.89 -1.89 10.51
CA ILE A 109 -1.38 -1.41 11.78
C ILE A 109 -2.25 -2.52 12.37
N ALA A 110 -1.82 -3.07 13.50
CA ALA A 110 -2.47 -4.18 14.18
C ALA A 110 -3.01 -3.72 15.55
N CYS A 111 -4.28 -3.99 15.83
CA CYS A 111 -4.93 -3.68 17.10
C CYS A 111 -4.98 -4.93 17.99
N PHE A 112 -4.72 -4.75 19.27
CA PHE A 112 -4.70 -5.81 20.28
C PHE A 112 -5.62 -5.47 21.46
N ASP A 113 -5.97 -6.47 22.25
CA ASP A 113 -6.63 -6.26 23.53
C ASP A 113 -5.59 -5.87 24.59
N ALA A 114 -6.00 -5.16 25.65
CA ALA A 114 -5.08 -4.57 26.63
C ALA A 114 -4.10 -5.59 27.25
N ALA A 115 -4.60 -6.75 27.69
CA ALA A 115 -3.78 -7.80 28.30
C ALA A 115 -2.71 -8.38 27.36
N ASP A 116 -3.02 -8.41 26.06
CA ASP A 116 -2.10 -8.88 25.03
C ASP A 116 -1.09 -7.78 24.66
N PHE A 117 -1.56 -6.53 24.57
CA PHE A 117 -0.73 -5.37 24.26
C PHE A 117 0.41 -5.14 25.27
N GLU A 118 0.15 -5.37 26.57
CA GLU A 118 1.17 -5.30 27.63
C GLU A 118 2.36 -6.26 27.42
N ARG A 119 2.18 -7.30 26.61
CA ARG A 119 3.20 -8.31 26.30
C ARG A 119 3.90 -8.04 24.96
N ILE A 120 3.55 -6.93 24.30
CA ILE A 120 4.12 -6.51 23.03
C ILE A 120 5.19 -5.45 23.28
N GLY A 121 6.36 -5.63 22.65
CA GLY A 121 7.49 -4.73 22.71
C GLY A 121 8.09 -4.45 21.33
N ILE A 122 8.65 -3.26 21.17
CA ILE A 122 9.37 -2.87 19.95
C ILE A 122 10.52 -3.85 19.68
N GLY A 123 10.70 -4.23 18.42
CA GLY A 123 11.71 -5.17 17.96
C GLY A 123 11.27 -6.62 17.97
N GLN A 124 10.12 -6.97 18.57
CA GLN A 124 9.58 -8.31 18.52
C GLN A 124 9.29 -8.75 17.09
N SER A 125 9.50 -10.04 16.83
CA SER A 125 9.18 -10.63 15.54
C SER A 125 7.68 -10.86 15.42
N ALA A 126 7.16 -10.60 14.23
CA ALA A 126 5.76 -10.77 13.88
C ALA A 126 5.62 -11.49 12.54
N VAL A 127 4.44 -12.05 12.30
CA VAL A 127 4.06 -12.68 11.04
C VAL A 127 2.72 -12.13 10.61
N VAL A 128 2.67 -11.65 9.37
CA VAL A 128 1.44 -11.17 8.73
C VAL A 128 0.99 -12.20 7.71
N LYS A 129 -0.28 -12.63 7.79
CA LYS A 129 -0.88 -13.57 6.84
C LYS A 129 -1.69 -12.82 5.80
N SER A 130 -1.22 -12.79 4.56
CA SER A 130 -1.91 -12.17 3.44
C SER A 130 -1.98 -13.09 2.22
N GLY A 131 -3.17 -13.23 1.62
CA GLY A 131 -3.36 -14.03 0.40
C GLY A 131 -2.88 -15.49 0.52
N GLY A 132 -2.98 -16.07 1.72
CA GLY A 132 -2.48 -17.42 2.01
C GLY A 132 -0.96 -17.54 2.23
N ARG A 133 -0.21 -16.43 2.13
CA ARG A 133 1.22 -16.37 2.43
C ARG A 133 1.48 -15.76 3.79
N LEU A 134 2.53 -16.24 4.46
CA LEU A 134 3.05 -15.67 5.68
C LEU A 134 4.25 -14.79 5.33
N VAL A 135 4.20 -13.53 5.76
CA VAL A 135 5.24 -12.54 5.53
C VAL A 135 5.83 -12.15 6.89
N ALA A 136 7.15 -12.22 7.01
CA ALA A 136 7.85 -11.84 8.23
C ALA A 136 7.84 -10.32 8.42
N ALA A 137 7.54 -9.89 9.64
CA ALA A 137 7.49 -8.50 10.05
C ALA A 137 8.14 -8.32 11.44
N LYS A 138 8.29 -7.07 11.87
CA LYS A 138 8.72 -6.70 13.21
C LYS A 138 7.90 -5.56 13.75
N VAL A 139 7.69 -5.55 15.06
CA VAL A 139 7.09 -4.41 15.76
C VAL A 139 8.08 -3.24 15.69
N CYS A 140 7.74 -2.16 15.01
CA CYS A 140 8.60 -0.97 14.90
C CYS A 140 8.09 0.19 15.76
N ALA A 141 6.79 0.27 16.03
CA ALA A 141 6.20 1.27 16.90
C ALA A 141 4.97 0.72 17.64
N LEU A 142 4.63 1.39 18.74
CA LEU A 142 3.47 1.10 19.58
C LEU A 142 2.68 2.39 19.81
N GLY A 143 1.36 2.31 19.68
CA GLY A 143 0.38 3.30 20.06
C GLY A 143 -0.35 2.82 21.33
N PRO A 144 0.07 3.27 22.53
CA PRO A 144 -0.55 2.81 23.78
C PRO A 144 -1.99 3.31 23.95
N ASP A 145 -2.31 4.49 23.40
CA ASP A 145 -3.62 5.13 23.55
C ASP A 145 -4.73 4.39 22.77
N ASP A 146 -4.38 3.76 21.64
CA ASP A 146 -5.30 3.02 20.77
C ASP A 146 -5.00 1.51 20.71
N LEU A 147 -4.08 1.03 21.54
CA LEU A 147 -3.63 -0.37 21.62
C LEU A 147 -3.17 -0.93 20.27
N THR A 148 -2.46 -0.09 19.48
CA THR A 148 -1.95 -0.47 18.15
C THR A 148 -0.47 -0.78 18.17
N ALA A 149 -0.06 -1.78 17.39
CA ALA A 149 1.32 -2.01 17.03
C ALA A 149 1.50 -1.81 15.52
N VAL A 150 2.53 -1.06 15.16
CA VAL A 150 2.96 -0.90 13.77
C VAL A 150 3.96 -2.00 13.46
N LEU A 151 3.65 -2.79 12.44
CA LEU A 151 4.46 -3.90 11.98
C LEU A 151 5.10 -3.53 10.63
N ASP A 152 6.42 -3.43 10.62
CA ASP A 152 7.21 -3.21 9.41
C ASP A 152 7.69 -4.56 8.85
N PHE A 153 7.69 -4.70 7.53
CA PHE A 153 8.07 -5.95 6.89
C PHE A 153 9.58 -6.11 6.81
N VAL A 154 10.06 -7.32 7.12
CA VAL A 154 11.49 -7.64 6.99
C VAL A 154 11.92 -7.64 5.52
N LEU A 155 11.00 -8.00 4.61
CA LEU A 155 11.20 -7.98 3.17
C LEU A 155 10.00 -7.31 2.50
N ARG A 156 10.26 -6.51 1.46
CA ARG A 156 9.21 -5.80 0.73
C ARG A 156 8.16 -6.77 0.16
N PRO A 157 6.88 -6.61 0.52
CA PRO A 157 5.83 -7.49 0.05
C PRO A 157 5.37 -7.12 -1.37
N VAL A 158 5.45 -8.06 -2.31
CA VAL A 158 5.14 -7.80 -3.74
C VAL A 158 3.63 -7.72 -4.04
N ALA A 159 2.77 -8.03 -3.08
CA ALA A 159 1.32 -8.16 -3.31
C ALA A 159 0.43 -7.50 -2.23
N LEU A 160 1.02 -6.72 -1.32
CA LEU A 160 0.25 -6.02 -0.30
C LEU A 160 -0.16 -4.63 -0.79
N ARG A 161 -1.44 -4.33 -0.64
CA ARG A 161 -2.01 -3.04 -1.00
C ARG A 161 -2.57 -2.36 0.23
N PRO A 162 -2.34 -1.06 0.42
CA PRO A 162 -3.02 -0.28 1.44
C PRO A 162 -4.54 -0.47 1.38
N GLY A 163 -5.17 -0.57 2.54
CA GLY A 163 -6.60 -0.87 2.69
C GLY A 163 -6.94 -2.36 2.83
N MET A 164 -5.99 -3.27 2.57
CA MET A 164 -6.23 -4.71 2.79
C MET A 164 -6.40 -5.04 4.28
N ILE A 165 -7.41 -5.85 4.61
CA ILE A 165 -7.53 -6.49 5.92
C ILE A 165 -6.67 -7.74 5.91
N THR A 166 -5.89 -7.94 6.98
CA THR A 166 -4.97 -9.06 7.13
C THR A 166 -5.08 -9.64 8.54
N CYS A 167 -4.50 -10.81 8.76
CA CYS A 167 -4.22 -11.28 10.12
C CYS A 167 -2.76 -10.99 10.45
N ALA A 168 -2.48 -10.62 11.69
CA ALA A 168 -1.13 -10.42 12.19
C ALA A 168 -0.97 -11.16 13.51
N LEU A 169 0.20 -11.79 13.69
CA LEU A 169 0.59 -12.46 14.92
C LEU A 169 1.95 -11.92 15.38
N VAL A 170 2.08 -11.63 16.66
CA VAL A 170 3.33 -11.15 17.28
C VAL A 170 3.85 -12.22 18.24
N ILE A 171 5.16 -12.43 18.28
CA ILE A 171 5.78 -13.32 19.27
C ILE A 171 5.79 -12.61 20.62
N ALA A 172 5.13 -13.20 21.62
CA ALA A 172 5.16 -12.72 23.00
C ALA A 172 6.60 -12.73 23.56
N SER A 173 6.91 -11.73 24.38
CA SER A 173 8.13 -11.68 25.19
C SER A 173 8.19 -12.78 26.25
#